data_AF-A0A2K2VGK2-F1
#
_entry.id   AF-A0A2K2VGK2-F1
#
_cell.length_a   1.000
_cell.length_b   1.000
_cell.length_c   1.000
_cell.angle_alpha   90.00
_cell.angle_beta   90.00
_cell.angle_gamma   90.00
#
_symmetry.space_group_name_H-M   'P 1'
#
loop_
_entity.id
_entity.type
_entity.pdbx_description
1 polymer ?
#
loop_
_entity_poly.entity_id
_entity_poly.type
_entity_poly.pdbx_seq_one_letter_code
_entity_poly.pdbx_strand_id
1 'polypeptide(L)' 'MTEEYKVKGLRGRKKRYDLIIGVRVPSKLAEKIDYLAYLTGMSRSDVVRMILDRYATKIIEEGAVET' A
#
# COMPACT_ATOMS: atom_id res chain seq x y z
N MET A 1 0.06 16.87 11.36
CA MET A 1 1.32 16.09 11.28
C MET A 1 1.08 14.91 10.35
N THR A 2 1.98 14.65 9.41
CA THR A 2 1.86 13.59 8.39
C THR A 2 3.18 12.86 8.27
N GLU A 3 3.13 11.54 8.11
CA GLU A 3 4.30 10.68 7.96
C GLU A 3 4.43 10.19 6.53
N GLU A 4 5.67 10.04 6.04
CA GLU A 4 5.95 9.57 4.68
C GLU A 4 6.51 8.15 4.69
N TYR A 5 5.87 7.26 3.92
CA TYR A 5 6.27 5.88 3.77
C TYR A 5 6.72 5.61 2.34
N LYS A 6 7.92 5.05 2.16
CA LYS A 6 8.41 4.63 0.84
C LYS A 6 8.02 3.17 0.61
N VAL A 7 7.13 2.94 -0.34
CA VAL A 7 6.67 1.60 -0.73
C VAL A 7 7.37 1.18 -2.01
N LYS A 8 8.01 0.00 -2.00
CA LYS A 8 8.64 -0.60 -3.18
C LYS A 8 7.70 -1.62 -3.80
N GLY A 9 7.58 -1.61 -5.13
CA GLY A 9 7.14 -2.80 -5.87
C GLY A 9 5.69 -2.80 -6.35
N LEU A 10 5.13 -1.67 -6.77
CA LEU A 10 4.04 -1.73 -7.75
C LEU A 10 4.60 -2.29 -9.06
N ARG A 11 4.40 -3.60 -9.28
CA ARG A 11 4.87 -4.29 -10.48
C ARG A 11 4.07 -3.81 -11.70
N GLY A 12 4.69 -2.97 -12.53
CA GLY A 12 4.18 -2.69 -13.87
C GLY A 12 4.32 -3.91 -14.78
N ARG A 13 3.26 -4.27 -15.51
CA ARG A 13 3.15 -5.45 -16.40
C ARG A 13 4.14 -5.49 -17.59
N LYS A 14 5.10 -4.55 -17.69
CA LYS A 14 6.00 -4.47 -18.86
C LYS A 14 7.49 -4.20 -18.61
N LYS A 15 7.96 -3.74 -17.43
CA LYS A 15 9.41 -3.58 -17.17
C LYS A 15 9.72 -3.70 -15.68
N ARG A 16 10.82 -4.40 -15.36
CA ARG A 16 11.36 -4.60 -13.99
C ARG A 16 11.93 -3.30 -13.42
N TYR A 17 11.08 -2.32 -13.13
CA TYR A 17 11.46 -1.19 -12.29
C TYR A 17 10.70 -1.31 -10.98
N ASP A 18 11.43 -1.34 -9.86
CA ASP A 18 10.84 -1.15 -8.55
C ASP A 18 10.38 0.32 -8.45
N LEU A 19 9.12 0.57 -8.78
CA LEU A 19 8.52 1.88 -8.57
C LEU A 19 8.50 2.15 -7.05
N ILE A 20 9.16 3.22 -6.62
CA ILE A 20 9.16 3.69 -5.23
C ILE A 20 8.13 4.82 -5.12
N ILE A 21 7.07 4.61 -4.36
CA ILE A 21 6.04 5.63 -4.12
C ILE A 21 6.17 6.14 -2.68
N GLY A 22 6.25 7.46 -2.53
CA GLY A 22 6.12 8.13 -1.25
C GLY A 22 4.64 8.32 -0.91
N VAL A 23 4.16 7.67 0.14
CA VAL A 23 2.78 7.78 0.63
C VAL A 23 2.77 8.64 1.88
N ARG A 24 2.05 9.76 1.84
CA ARG A 24 1.83 10.60 3.02
C ARG A 24 0.58 10.12 3.76
N VAL A 25 0.75 9.74 5.02
CA VAL A 25 -0.29 9.17 5.85
C VAL A 25 -0.55 10.08 7.06
N PRO A 26 -1.83 10.37 7.39
CA PRO A 26 -2.17 11.07 8.63
C PRO A 26 -1.72 10.30 9.87
N SER A 27 -1.25 10.97 10.92
CA SER A 27 -0.70 10.32 12.13
C SER A 27 -1.62 9.27 12.76
N LYS A 28 -2.94 9.52 12.82
CA LYS A 28 -3.91 8.53 13.34
C LYS A 28 -3.96 7.22 12.55
N LEU A 29 -3.61 7.26 11.27
CA LEU A 29 -3.57 6.08 10.41
C LEU A 29 -2.18 5.43 10.44
N ALA A 30 -1.12 6.22 10.64
CA ALA A 30 0.23 5.72 10.86
C ALA A 30 0.31 4.80 12.08
N GLU A 31 -0.31 5.17 13.21
CA GLU A 31 -0.40 4.30 14.40
C GLU A 31 -1.04 2.94 14.11
N LYS A 32 -2.05 2.90 13.23
CA LYS A 32 -2.68 1.64 12.82
C LYS A 32 -1.78 0.80 11.92
N ILE A 33 -1.00 1.43 11.04
CA ILE A 33 -0.02 0.75 10.19
C ILE A 33 1.06 0.13 11.08
N ASP A 34 1.54 0.86 12.09
CA ASP A 34 2.53 0.39 13.06
C ASP A 34 2.03 -0.80 13.86
N TYR A 35 0.79 -0.71 14.36
CA TYR A 35 0.16 -1.80 15.08
C TYR A 35 0.00 -3.06 14.20
N LEU A 36 -0.42 -2.89 12.94
CA LEU A 36 -0.53 -4.00 11.99
C LEU A 36 0.83 -4.61 11.65
N ALA A 37 1.87 -3.78 11.46
CA ALA A 37 3.23 -4.23 11.23
C ALA A 37 3.73 -5.08 12.40
N TYR A 38 3.48 -4.64 13.63
CA TYR A 38 3.80 -5.38 14.84
C TYR A 38 3.08 -6.74 14.90
N LEU A 39 1.76 -6.77 14.67
CA LEU A 39 0.97 -8.01 14.74
C LEU A 39 1.34 -9.04 13.66
N THR A 40 1.67 -8.57 12.46
CA THR A 40 1.95 -9.43 11.30
C THR A 40 3.42 -9.80 11.17
N GLY A 41 4.31 -9.16 11.93
CA GLY A 41 5.76 -9.26 11.76
C GLY A 41 6.27 -8.69 10.43
N MET A 42 5.43 -7.96 9.69
CA MET A 42 5.77 -7.36 8.41
C MET A 42 6.41 -5.99 8.59
N SER A 43 7.17 -5.52 7.60
CA SER A 43 7.62 -4.13 7.59
C SER A 43 6.44 -3.19 7.38
N ARG A 44 6.51 -1.96 7.92
CA ARG A 44 5.50 -0.92 7.69
C ARG A 44 5.23 -0.71 6.19
N SER A 45 6.28 -0.70 5.37
CA SER A 45 6.17 -0.58 3.91
C SER A 45 5.41 -1.74 3.26
N ASP A 46 5.58 -2.97 3.75
CA ASP A 46 4.85 -4.14 3.24
C ASP A 46 3.38 -4.12 3.67
N VAL A 47 3.09 -3.63 4.88
CA VAL A 47 1.70 -3.39 5.32
C VAL A 47 1.02 -2.35 4.43
N VAL A 48 1.67 -1.21 4.17
CA VAL A 48 1.13 -0.19 3.25
C VAL A 48 0.92 -0.79 1.85
N ARG A 49 1.88 -1.57 1.36
CA ARG A 49 1.75 -2.26 0.07
C ARG A 49 0.54 -3.19 0.03
N MET A 50 0.37 -4.04 1.04
CA MET A 50 -0.75 -4.98 1.15
C MET A 50 -2.09 -4.24 1.15
N ILE A 51 -2.18 -3.14 1.89
CA ILE A 51 -3.39 -2.30 1.92
C ILE A 51 -3.69 -1.78 0.51
N LEU A 52 -2.70 -1.18 -0.16
CA LEU A 52 -2.86 -0.64 -1.51
C LEU A 52 -3.27 -1.71 -2.52
N ASP A 53 -2.67 -2.90 -2.46
CA ASP A 53 -2.97 -4.01 -3.36
C ASP A 53 -4.41 -4.52 -3.21
N ARG A 54 -4.87 -4.62 -1.96
CA ARG A 54 -6.25 -5.02 -1.64
C ARG A 54 -7.28 -4.02 -2.17
N TYR A 55 -7.03 -2.72 -1.99
CA TYR A 55 -7.94 -1.70 -2.50
C TYR A 55 -7.90 -1.58 -4.02
N ALA A 56 -6.71 -1.67 -4.64
CA ALA A 56 -6.57 -1.64 -6.09
C ALA A 56 -7.32 -2.81 -6.76
N THR A 57 -7.18 -4.02 -6.21
CA THR A 57 -7.91 -5.21 -6.69
C THR A 57 -9.41 -5.00 -6.60
N LYS A 58 -9.90 -4.52 -5.44
CA LYS A 58 -11.32 -4.24 -5.24
C LYS A 58 -11.86 -3.23 -6.26
N ILE A 59 -11.15 -2.14 -6.52
CA ILE A 59 -11.55 -1.12 -7.50
C ILE A 59 -11.61 -1.70 -8.92
N ILE A 60 -10.63 -2.53 -9.29
CA ILE A 60 -10.59 -3.17 -10.61
C ILE A 60 -11.75 -4.18 -10.75
N GLU A 61 -12.03 -4.97 -9.72
CA GLU A 61 -13.14 -5.92 -9.71
C GLU A 61 -14.50 -5.23 -9.79
N GLU A 62 -14.73 -4.19 -8.97
CA GLU A 62 -15.98 -3.41 -8.99
C GLU A 62 -16.17 -2.69 -10.34
N GLY A 63 -15.10 -2.11 -10.89
CA GLY A 63 -15.15 -1.42 -12.19
C GLY A 63 -15.28 -2.35 -13.40
N ALA A 64 -14.89 -3.62 -13.29
CA ALA A 64 -15.03 -4.60 -14.37
C ALA A 64 -16.46 -5.17 -14.50
N VAL A 65 -17.30 -5.00 -13.47
CA VAL A 65 -18.67 -5.53 -13.43
C VAL A 65 -19.68 -4.56 -14.07
N GLU A 66 -19.30 -3.30 -14.35
CA GLU A 66 -20.16 -2.29 -15.00
C GLU A 66 -19.95 -2.10 -16.52
N THR A 67 -19.06 -2.87 -17.17
CA THR A 67 -18.91 -2.92 -18.65
C THR A 67 -19.39 -4.23 -19.23
#